data_AF-A0A7C2TSN5-F1
#
_entry.id   AF-A0A7C2TSN5-F1
#
_cell.length_a   1.000
_cell.length_b   1.000
_cell.length_c   1.000
_cell.angle_alpha   90.00
_cell.angle_beta   90.00
_cell.angle_gamma   90.00
#
_symmetry.space_group_name_H-M   'P 1'
#
loop_
_entity.id
_entity.type
_entity.pdbx_description
1 polymer ?
#
loop_
_entity_poly.entity_id
_entity_poly.type
_entity_poly.pdbx_seq_one_letter_code
_entity_poly.pdbx_strand_id
1 'polypeptide(L)'
;MASEKLATAYLLKGRTDIKYVRSTPQTLTRYLLYLSRNKRLQEIMGMVAMPLRSHIQQILPLAYEIEKLAPALAGDGPNPEYPWEAPKGIFNVPVTHEFTVVKVLRQPQGHNFIKLIRLALKNFDVLHTK
;
A
#
# COMPACT_ATOMS: atom_id res chain seq x y z
N MET A 1 -8.60 2.94 -2.71
CA MET A 1 -7.79 3.90 -1.90
C MET A 1 -6.66 4.56 -2.70
N ALA A 2 -6.02 5.62 -2.20
CA ALA A 2 -4.90 6.30 -2.90
C ALA A 2 -3.65 5.41 -3.08
N SER A 3 -3.27 4.64 -2.05
CA SER A 3 -2.15 3.69 -2.11
C SER A 3 -2.38 2.54 -3.10
N GLU A 4 -3.61 2.05 -3.18
CA GLU A 4 -4.05 1.03 -4.14
C GLU A 4 -4.06 1.56 -5.58
N LYS A 5 -4.51 2.82 -5.80
CA LYS A 5 -4.44 3.49 -7.10
C LYS A 5 -2.99 3.64 -7.58
N LEU A 6 -2.08 4.03 -6.68
CA LEU A 6 -0.64 4.10 -6.96
C LEU A 6 -0.08 2.74 -7.39
N ALA A 7 -0.35 1.70 -6.60
CA ALA A 7 0.14 0.35 -6.86
C ALA A 7 -0.42 -0.22 -8.18
N THR A 8 -1.71 -0.02 -8.43
CA THR A 8 -2.39 -0.39 -9.68
C THR A 8 -1.77 0.32 -10.88
N ALA A 9 -1.59 1.64 -10.80
CA ALA A 9 -0.94 2.42 -11.86
C ALA A 9 0.48 1.90 -12.12
N TYR A 10 1.21 1.53 -11.05
CA TYR A 10 2.54 0.97 -11.20
C TYR A 10 2.53 -0.36 -11.95
N LEU A 11 1.68 -1.31 -11.55
CA LEU A 11 1.61 -2.63 -12.18
C LEU A 11 1.19 -2.53 -13.65
N LEU A 12 0.23 -1.68 -13.98
CA LEU A 12 -0.25 -1.47 -15.34
C LEU A 12 0.83 -0.86 -16.25
N LYS A 13 1.57 0.15 -15.78
CA LYS A 13 2.67 0.75 -16.55
C LYS A 13 3.83 -0.25 -16.75
N GLY A 14 3.99 -1.22 -15.85
CA GLY A 14 4.90 -2.37 -16.02
C GLY A 14 4.47 -3.43 -17.04
N ARG A 15 3.38 -3.19 -17.80
CA ARG A 15 2.74 -4.14 -18.75
C ARG A 15 2.14 -5.39 -18.09
N THR A 16 1.76 -5.29 -16.81
CA THR A 16 0.94 -6.35 -16.20
C THR A 16 -0.45 -6.31 -16.84
N ASP A 17 -1.02 -7.49 -17.14
CA ASP A 17 -2.35 -7.59 -17.72
C ASP A 17 -3.41 -6.91 -16.82
N ILE A 18 -4.26 -6.05 -17.41
CA ILE A 18 -5.29 -5.30 -16.68
C ILE A 18 -6.34 -6.19 -16.02
N LYS A 19 -6.69 -7.33 -16.64
CA LYS A 19 -7.60 -8.32 -16.05
C LYS A 19 -6.96 -8.93 -14.82
N TYR A 20 -5.66 -9.22 -14.88
CA TYR A 20 -4.91 -9.73 -13.75
C TYR A 20 -4.80 -8.71 -12.60
N VAL A 21 -4.52 -7.45 -12.88
CA VAL A 21 -4.46 -6.40 -11.85
C VAL A 21 -5.83 -6.19 -11.19
N ARG A 22 -6.92 -6.24 -11.96
CA ARG A 22 -8.29 -6.11 -11.44
C ARG A 22 -8.76 -7.30 -10.60
N SER A 23 -8.41 -8.52 -11.02
CA SER A 23 -8.84 -9.73 -10.31
C SER A 23 -7.99 -10.05 -9.10
N THR A 24 -6.87 -9.35 -8.91
CA THR A 24 -5.97 -9.64 -7.81
C THR A 24 -6.11 -8.64 -6.68
N PRO A 25 -6.60 -9.08 -5.50
CA PRO A 25 -6.42 -8.29 -4.29
C PRO A 25 -4.93 -8.17 -3.97
N GLN A 26 -4.58 -7.21 -3.12
CA GLN A 26 -3.22 -7.05 -2.60
C GLN A 26 -2.20 -6.34 -3.52
N THR A 27 -2.66 -5.38 -4.34
CA THR A 27 -1.81 -4.63 -5.28
C THR A 27 -0.70 -3.84 -4.59
N LEU A 28 -0.94 -3.21 -3.44
CA LEU A 28 0.03 -2.43 -2.68
C LEU A 28 1.16 -3.32 -2.14
N THR A 29 0.83 -4.43 -1.50
CA THR A 29 1.83 -5.37 -0.96
C THR A 29 2.74 -5.89 -2.07
N ARG A 30 2.14 -6.26 -3.22
CA ARG A 30 2.88 -6.70 -4.42
C ARG A 30 3.77 -5.60 -4.98
N TYR A 31 3.25 -4.38 -5.06
CA TYR A 31 4.03 -3.24 -5.52
C TYR A 31 5.29 -3.05 -4.66
N LEU A 32 5.18 -3.10 -3.34
CA LEU A 32 6.33 -3.01 -2.44
C LEU A 32 7.31 -4.18 -2.65
N LEU A 33 6.82 -5.40 -2.85
CA LEU A 33 7.67 -6.55 -3.18
C LEU A 33 8.44 -6.34 -4.49
N TYR A 34 7.83 -5.74 -5.52
CA TYR A 34 8.53 -5.36 -6.75
C TYR A 34 9.61 -4.31 -6.49
N LEU A 35 9.29 -3.27 -5.71
CA LEU A 35 10.24 -2.23 -5.32
C LEU A 35 11.46 -2.81 -4.57
N SER A 36 11.28 -3.89 -3.81
CA SER A 36 12.39 -4.53 -3.07
C SER A 36 13.54 -5.05 -3.93
N ARG A 37 13.30 -5.19 -5.25
CA ARG A 37 14.28 -5.66 -6.23
C ARG A 37 14.67 -4.55 -7.22
N ASN A 38 14.15 -3.34 -7.07
CA ASN A 38 14.34 -2.25 -8.02
C ASN A 38 15.72 -1.60 -7.82
N LYS A 39 16.57 -1.60 -8.87
CA LYS A 39 17.91 -1.00 -8.83
C LYS A 39 17.88 0.52 -8.72
N ARG A 40 16.94 1.21 -9.37
CA ARG A 40 16.77 2.66 -9.24
C ARG A 40 16.39 3.04 -7.82
N LEU A 41 15.55 2.25 -7.16
CA LEU A 41 15.21 2.49 -5.76
C LEU A 41 16.44 2.31 -4.86
N GLN A 42 17.29 1.31 -5.12
CA GLN A 42 18.57 1.14 -4.44
C GLN A 42 19.46 2.37 -4.57
N GLU A 43 19.62 2.89 -5.80
CA GLU A 43 20.37 4.12 -6.09
C GLU A 43 19.80 5.34 -5.34
N ILE A 44 18.48 5.57 -5.43
CA ILE A 44 17.82 6.72 -4.79
C ILE A 44 17.93 6.66 -3.26
N MET A 45 17.82 5.47 -2.67
CA MET A 45 17.91 5.29 -1.23
C MET A 45 19.35 5.16 -0.71
N GLY A 46 20.35 5.07 -1.60
CA GLY A 46 21.73 4.75 -1.22
C GLY A 46 21.85 3.40 -0.51
N MET A 47 20.98 2.44 -0.84
CA MET A 47 20.91 1.13 -0.17
C MET A 47 21.34 0.02 -1.13
N VAL A 48 22.10 -0.94 -0.62
CA VAL A 48 22.35 -2.20 -1.35
C VAL A 48 21.11 -3.12 -1.26
N ALA A 49 21.04 -4.13 -2.13
CA ALA A 49 19.83 -4.95 -2.33
C ALA A 49 19.29 -5.61 -1.04
N MET A 50 20.17 -6.17 -0.20
CA MET A 50 19.75 -6.89 1.01
C MET A 50 19.14 -5.98 2.09
N PRO A 51 19.77 -4.84 2.48
CA PRO A 51 19.15 -3.84 3.34
C PRO A 51 17.84 -3.29 2.79
N LEU A 52 17.74 -2.99 1.49
CA LEU A 52 16.49 -2.54 0.89
C LEU A 52 15.38 -3.59 1.05
N ARG A 53 15.70 -4.86 0.76
CA ARG A 53 14.75 -5.96 0.94
C ARG A 53 14.32 -6.09 2.39
N SER A 54 15.25 -6.05 3.34
CA SER A 54 14.94 -6.10 4.78
C SER A 54 14.04 -4.93 5.20
N HIS A 55 14.37 -3.71 4.76
CA HIS A 55 13.59 -2.51 5.02
C HIS A 55 12.14 -2.64 4.51
N ILE A 56 11.97 -3.17 3.29
CA ILE A 56 10.63 -3.40 2.73
C ILE A 56 9.90 -4.52 3.47
N GLN A 57 10.57 -5.62 3.82
CA GLN A 57 9.94 -6.71 4.59
C GLN A 57 9.39 -6.23 5.94
N GLN A 58 10.09 -5.29 6.60
CA GLN A 58 9.61 -4.70 7.85
C GLN A 58 8.31 -3.90 7.69
N ILE A 59 8.04 -3.30 6.53
CA ILE A 59 6.83 -2.48 6.32
C ILE A 59 5.66 -3.25 5.68
N LEU A 60 5.90 -4.45 5.13
CA LEU A 60 4.86 -5.25 4.47
C LEU A 60 3.66 -5.57 5.38
N PRO A 61 3.82 -5.92 6.67
CA PRO A 61 2.67 -6.16 7.54
C PRO A 61 1.74 -4.95 7.63
N LEU A 62 2.30 -3.75 7.75
CA LEU A 62 1.53 -2.50 7.77
C LEU A 62 0.84 -2.25 6.42
N ALA A 63 1.53 -2.48 5.30
CA ALA A 63 0.94 -2.34 3.98
C ALA A 63 -0.26 -3.28 3.79
N TYR A 64 -0.15 -4.52 4.27
CA TYR A 64 -1.22 -5.50 4.24
C TYR A 64 -2.42 -5.08 5.10
N GLU A 65 -2.21 -4.55 6.31
CA GLU A 65 -3.29 -4.04 7.15
C GLU A 65 -3.99 -2.82 6.53
N ILE A 66 -3.24 -1.90 5.92
CA ILE A 66 -3.82 -0.78 5.16
C ILE A 66 -4.69 -1.32 4.02
N GLU A 67 -4.19 -2.31 3.31
CA GLU A 67 -4.84 -2.86 2.13
C GLU A 67 -6.15 -3.60 2.44
N LYS A 68 -6.25 -4.27 3.59
CA LYS A 68 -7.51 -4.85 4.06
C LYS A 68 -8.64 -3.84 4.24
N LEU A 69 -8.32 -2.56 4.40
CA LEU A 69 -9.31 -1.49 4.51
C LEU A 69 -9.92 -1.11 3.16
N ALA A 70 -9.38 -1.60 2.04
CA ALA A 70 -9.98 -1.34 0.73
C ALA A 70 -11.40 -1.94 0.68
N PRO A 71 -12.41 -1.27 0.09
CA PRO A 71 -13.78 -1.77 0.06
C PRO A 71 -13.93 -3.20 -0.46
N ALA A 72 -13.14 -3.57 -1.48
CA ALA A 72 -13.14 -4.91 -2.06
C ALA A 72 -12.65 -6.02 -1.10
N LEU A 73 -11.92 -5.65 -0.04
CA LEU A 73 -11.36 -6.56 0.96
C LEU A 73 -12.03 -6.44 2.33
N ALA A 74 -12.55 -5.26 2.66
CA ALA A 74 -13.25 -5.01 3.91
C ALA A 74 -14.65 -5.66 3.95
N GLY A 75 -15.28 -5.87 2.80
CA GLY A 75 -16.67 -6.33 2.73
C GLY A 75 -17.60 -5.35 3.47
N ASP A 76 -18.42 -5.86 4.39
CA ASP A 76 -19.28 -5.06 5.28
C ASP A 76 -18.52 -4.50 6.50
N GLY A 77 -17.20 -4.65 6.55
CA GLY A 77 -16.35 -4.18 7.63
C GLY A 77 -15.88 -2.73 7.47
N PRO A 78 -15.07 -2.25 8.43
CA PRO A 78 -14.50 -0.91 8.39
C PRO A 78 -13.69 -0.65 7.12
N ASN A 79 -14.09 0.39 6.39
CA ASN A 79 -13.39 0.90 5.23
C ASN A 79 -13.37 2.44 5.25
N PRO A 80 -12.35 3.11 4.72
CA PRO A 80 -12.19 4.55 4.85
C PRO A 80 -12.96 5.32 3.77
N GLU A 81 -13.62 4.65 2.82
CA GLU A 81 -14.24 5.28 1.66
C GLU A 81 -15.76 5.46 1.81
N TYR A 82 -16.45 4.50 2.45
CA TYR A 82 -17.90 4.46 2.55
C TYR A 82 -18.37 4.10 3.96
N PRO A 83 -19.56 4.54 4.39
CA PRO A 83 -20.23 3.97 5.56
C PRO A 83 -20.43 2.45 5.41
N TRP A 84 -20.47 1.75 6.54
CA TRP A 84 -20.76 0.31 6.57
C TRP A 84 -21.70 -0.04 7.71
N GLU A 85 -22.47 -1.11 7.53
CA GLU A 85 -23.41 -1.59 8.53
C GLU A 85 -22.72 -2.59 9.47
N ALA A 86 -22.75 -2.30 10.76
CA ALA A 86 -22.34 -3.23 11.81
C ALA A 86 -23.53 -4.12 12.23
N PRO A 87 -23.26 -5.26 12.90
CA PRO A 87 -24.32 -6.11 13.42
C PRO A 87 -25.36 -5.32 14.20
N LYS A 88 -26.64 -5.70 14.03
CA LYS A 88 -27.82 -5.02 14.60
C LYS A 88 -28.25 -3.71 13.91
N GLY A 89 -27.87 -3.49 12.66
CA GLY A 89 -28.36 -2.35 11.87
C GLY A 89 -27.71 -1.01 12.19
N ILE A 90 -26.53 -1.03 12.83
CA ILE A 90 -25.83 0.18 13.23
C ILE A 90 -24.96 0.66 12.06
N PHE A 91 -25.26 1.83 11.50
CA PHE A 91 -24.41 2.44 10.49
C PHE A 91 -23.21 3.13 11.12
N ASN A 92 -22.00 2.72 10.70
CA ASN A 92 -20.76 3.39 11.05
C ASN A 92 -20.30 4.24 9.87
N VAL A 93 -19.73 5.41 10.18
CA VAL A 93 -19.15 6.30 9.18
C VAL A 93 -17.64 6.41 9.39
N PRO A 94 -16.83 6.49 8.32
CA PRO A 94 -15.37 6.53 8.43
C PRO A 94 -14.85 7.65 9.34
N VAL A 95 -15.49 8.83 9.29
CA VAL A 95 -15.04 10.03 10.02
C VAL A 95 -15.11 9.88 11.55
N THR A 96 -16.01 9.02 12.06
CA THR A 96 -16.15 8.76 13.49
C THR A 96 -15.46 7.47 13.94
N HIS A 97 -14.90 6.70 13.00
CA HIS A 97 -14.28 5.41 13.30
C HIS A 97 -12.77 5.56 13.52
N GLU A 98 -12.27 5.03 14.63
CA GLU A 98 -10.83 5.01 14.91
C GLU A 98 -10.17 3.77 14.29
N PHE A 99 -9.57 3.93 13.11
CA PHE A 99 -8.83 2.85 12.46
C PHE A 99 -7.52 2.54 13.23
N THR A 100 -7.37 1.31 13.72
CA THR A 100 -6.16 0.85 14.44
C THR A 100 -4.86 1.12 13.66
N VAL A 101 -4.91 1.04 12.32
CA VAL A 101 -3.76 1.30 11.45
C VAL A 101 -3.20 2.72 11.61
N VAL A 102 -4.03 3.70 12.00
CA VAL A 102 -3.60 5.08 12.25
C VAL A 102 -2.66 5.14 13.45
N LYS A 103 -2.90 4.32 14.48
CA LYS A 103 -2.00 4.22 15.64
C LYS A 103 -0.63 3.69 15.23
N VAL A 104 -0.59 2.69 14.36
CA VAL A 104 0.66 2.11 13.83
C VAL A 104 1.39 3.10 12.92
N LEU A 105 0.66 3.89 12.13
CA LEU A 105 1.24 4.91 11.26
C LEU A 105 1.99 6.02 12.03
N ARG A 106 1.64 6.24 13.31
CA ARG A 106 2.32 7.18 14.22
C ARG A 106 3.59 6.61 14.87
N GLN A 107 3.84 5.31 14.72
CA GLN A 107 5.05 4.66 15.23
C GLN A 107 6.21 4.80 14.23
N PRO A 108 7.48 4.54 14.63
CA PRO A 108 8.64 4.63 13.73
C PRO A 108 8.51 3.80 12.45
N GLN A 109 7.90 2.61 12.51
CA GLN A 109 7.62 1.78 11.35
C GLN A 109 6.64 2.45 10.37
N GLY A 110 5.63 3.14 10.89
CA GLY A 110 4.70 3.95 10.11
C GLY A 110 5.39 5.10 9.37
N HIS A 111 6.32 5.79 10.05
CA HIS A 111 7.13 6.83 9.43
C HIS A 111 7.97 6.29 8.27
N ASN A 112 8.59 5.12 8.45
CA ASN A 112 9.36 4.46 7.39
C ASN A 112 8.48 4.10 6.19
N PHE A 113 7.29 3.55 6.43
CA PHE A 113 6.30 3.26 5.38
C PHE A 113 5.91 4.53 4.61
N ILE A 114 5.50 5.60 5.31
CA ILE A 114 5.11 6.87 4.67
C ILE A 114 6.27 7.46 3.87
N LYS A 115 7.50 7.43 4.42
CA LYS A 115 8.70 7.91 3.73
C LYS A 115 8.93 7.15 2.42
N LEU A 116 8.79 5.82 2.43
CA LEU A 116 8.94 5.01 1.23
C LEU A 116 7.85 5.35 0.20
N ILE A 117 6.58 5.45 0.61
CA ILE A 117 5.48 5.79 -0.30
C ILE A 117 5.67 7.19 -0.91
N ARG A 118 6.11 8.19 -0.13
CA ARG A 118 6.43 9.53 -0.65
C ARG A 118 7.57 9.49 -1.66
N LEU A 119 8.61 8.71 -1.39
CA LEU A 119 9.74 8.54 -2.31
C LEU A 119 9.29 7.85 -3.60
N ALA A 120 8.48 6.81 -3.50
CA ALA A 120 7.87 6.10 -4.62
C ALA A 120 7.01 7.02 -5.49
N LEU A 121 6.17 7.87 -4.89
CA LEU A 121 5.37 8.87 -5.59
C LEU A 121 6.24 9.92 -6.28
N LYS A 122 7.23 10.47 -5.57
CA LYS A 122 8.13 11.51 -6.11
C LYS A 122 8.93 11.01 -7.32
N ASN A 123 9.29 9.73 -7.34
CA ASN A 123 10.12 9.12 -8.38
C ASN A 123 9.33 8.14 -9.26
N PHE A 124 8.00 8.29 -9.33
CA PHE A 124 7.13 7.30 -10.00
C PHE A 124 7.59 6.99 -11.42
N ASP A 125 7.92 8.00 -12.22
CA ASP A 125 8.34 7.79 -13.60
C ASP A 125 9.70 7.10 -13.72
N VAL A 126 10.66 7.47 -12.87
CA VAL A 126 12.02 6.91 -12.88
C VAL A 126 12.03 5.47 -12.39
N LEU A 127 11.20 5.14 -11.41
CA LEU A 127 11.10 3.78 -10.87
C LEU A 127 10.49 2.79 -11.87
N HIS A 128 9.87 3.27 -12.95
CA HIS A 128 9.31 2.46 -14.03
C HIS A 128 10.23 2.22 -15.21
N THR A 129 11.27 3.03 -15.37
CA THR A 129 12.17 2.92 -16.52
C THR A 129 13.11 1.74 -16.32
N LYS A 130 13.10 0.79 -17.26
CA LYS A 130 13.99 -0.39 -17.26
C LYS A 130 15.46 0.02 -17.33
#